data_AF-A0A6L8G7U2-F1
#
_entry.id   AF-A0A6L8G7U2-F1
#
_cell.length_a   1.000
_cell.length_b   1.000
_cell.length_c   1.000
_cell.angle_alpha   90.00
_cell.angle_beta   90.00
_cell.angle_gamma   90.00
#
_symmetry.space_group_name_H-M   'P 1'
#
loop_
_entity.id
_entity.type
_entity.pdbx_description
1 polymer ?
#
loop_
_entity_poly.entity_id
_entity_poly.type
_entity_poly.pdbx_seq_one_letter_code
_entity_poly.pdbx_strand_id
1 'polypeptide(L)'
;MKPADLLGQLGAMLMAGQVRIVDCTATLGPDTPILRLPKDFARNTPKVEIHKISEYDADGPFFAWNWMVLGEHSGTHFDAPHHWISGKDFEDGYTDTLDVQRLVAPVNVIDCSREAAEDPDFLLTAEHVKAWEAEHGEINPGEWVVMRTDWDKRSHDEELFLNEDPDTHEYGSHSTVPTTECID
;
A
#
# COMPACT_ATOMS: atom_id res chain seq x y z
N MET A 1 1.82 17.81 28.61
CA MET A 1 3.19 17.32 28.39
C MET A 1 3.83 18.19 27.32
N LYS A 2 5.11 18.59 27.42
CA LYS A 2 5.74 19.34 26.31
C LYS A 2 6.04 18.38 25.16
N PRO A 3 6.01 18.83 23.88
CA PRO A 3 6.32 17.95 22.75
C PRO A 3 7.67 17.23 22.87
N ALA A 4 8.69 17.92 23.38
CA ALA A 4 10.00 17.31 23.60
C ALA A 4 9.97 16.16 24.63
N ASP A 5 9.18 16.29 25.70
CA ASP A 5 9.03 15.24 26.71
C ASP A 5 8.32 14.02 26.13
N LEU A 6 7.31 14.25 25.27
CA LEU A 6 6.56 13.19 24.59
C LEU A 6 7.45 12.39 23.63
N LEU A 7 8.24 13.08 22.79
CA LEU A 7 9.16 12.41 21.88
C LEU A 7 10.26 11.63 22.62
N GLY A 8 10.78 12.19 23.72
CA GLY A 8 11.72 11.49 24.58
C GLY A 8 11.13 10.20 25.19
N GLN A 9 9.87 10.25 25.60
CA GLN A 9 9.14 9.08 26.12
C GLN A 9 8.90 8.03 25.02
N LEU A 10 8.50 8.43 23.81
CA LEU A 10 8.35 7.50 22.68
C LEU A 10 9.67 6.74 22.42
N GLY A 11 10.80 7.45 22.41
CA GLY A 11 12.13 6.82 22.25
C GLY A 11 12.43 5.80 23.35
N ALA A 12 12.13 6.12 24.61
CA ALA A 12 12.31 5.20 25.72
C ALA A 12 11.39 3.96 25.63
N MET A 13 10.13 4.16 25.23
CA MET A 13 9.15 3.08 25.07
C MET A 13 9.51 2.14 23.91
N LEU A 14 10.06 2.65 22.82
CA LEU A 14 10.60 1.84 21.71
C LEU A 14 11.77 0.97 22.18
N MET A 15 12.76 1.55 22.87
CA MET A 15 13.91 0.78 23.39
C MET A 15 13.49 -0.29 24.41
N ALA A 16 12.47 0.00 25.22
CA ALA A 16 11.94 -0.94 26.21
C ALA A 16 10.98 -1.99 25.61
N GLY A 17 10.63 -1.89 24.32
CA GLY A 17 9.68 -2.80 23.66
C GLY A 17 8.21 -2.59 24.06
N GLN A 18 7.88 -1.46 24.69
CA GLN A 18 6.51 -1.08 25.06
C GLN A 18 5.74 -0.54 23.85
N VAL A 19 6.44 0.09 22.91
CA VAL A 19 5.96 0.40 21.56
C VAL A 19 6.71 -0.53 20.61
N ARG A 20 5.98 -1.17 19.69
CA ARG A 20 6.54 -2.08 18.69
C ARG A 20 6.42 -1.43 17.31
N ILE A 21 7.47 -1.57 16.52
CA ILE A 21 7.44 -1.28 15.09
C ILE A 21 6.97 -2.56 14.40
N VAL A 22 5.89 -2.46 13.63
CA VAL A 22 5.38 -3.54 12.78
C VAL A 22 5.75 -3.18 11.35
N ASP A 23 6.38 -4.11 10.65
CA ASP A 23 6.66 -3.96 9.22
C ASP A 23 5.37 -4.22 8.44
N CYS A 24 4.93 -3.22 7.67
CA CYS A 24 3.73 -3.27 6.83
C CYS A 24 4.09 -3.27 5.33
N THR A 25 5.30 -3.73 4.98
CA THR A 25 5.82 -3.70 3.61
C THR A 25 6.12 -5.12 3.11
N ALA A 26 5.67 -5.43 1.89
CA ALA A 26 6.07 -6.64 1.19
C ALA A 26 7.51 -6.50 0.66
N THR A 27 8.24 -7.62 0.54
CA THR A 27 9.55 -7.61 -0.10
C THR A 27 9.43 -7.15 -1.56
N LEU A 28 10.26 -6.18 -1.94
CA LEU A 28 10.30 -5.64 -3.30
C LEU A 28 11.36 -6.35 -4.13
N GLY A 29 10.96 -6.94 -5.26
CA GLY A 29 11.87 -7.65 -6.16
C GLY A 29 11.18 -8.18 -7.42
N PRO A 30 11.86 -8.98 -8.24
CA PRO A 30 11.33 -9.45 -9.53
C PRO A 30 10.01 -10.23 -9.42
N ASP A 31 9.79 -10.89 -8.29
CA ASP A 31 8.60 -11.69 -8.02
C ASP A 31 7.44 -10.88 -7.41
N THR A 32 7.64 -9.58 -7.17
CA THR A 32 6.55 -8.69 -6.71
C THR A 32 5.41 -8.71 -7.73
N PRO A 33 4.16 -8.96 -7.29
CA PRO A 33 2.99 -8.80 -8.14
C PRO A 33 2.85 -7.35 -8.61
N ILE A 34 2.63 -7.16 -9.91
CA ILE A 34 2.52 -5.84 -10.55
C ILE A 34 1.22 -5.76 -11.33
N LEU A 35 0.54 -4.62 -11.21
CA LEU A 35 -0.71 -4.32 -11.92
C LEU A 35 -0.60 -4.64 -13.42
N ARG A 36 -1.62 -5.33 -13.94
CA ARG A 36 -1.81 -5.58 -15.36
C ARG A 36 -3.01 -4.78 -15.86
N LEU A 37 -2.81 -4.02 -16.92
CA LEU A 37 -3.84 -3.29 -17.65
C LEU A 37 -4.01 -3.91 -19.04
N PRO A 38 -5.25 -3.93 -19.58
CA PRO A 38 -5.48 -4.34 -20.95
C PRO A 38 -4.59 -3.53 -21.91
N LYS A 39 -3.88 -4.23 -22.80
CA LYS A 39 -2.89 -3.62 -23.70
C LYS A 39 -3.50 -2.56 -24.64
N ASP A 40 -4.77 -2.73 -24.98
CA ASP A 40 -5.51 -1.80 -25.83
C ASP A 40 -6.07 -0.59 -25.05
N PHE A 41 -6.01 -0.62 -23.71
CA PHE A 41 -6.44 0.47 -22.84
C PHE A 41 -5.29 1.38 -22.44
N ALA A 42 -4.19 0.81 -21.92
CA ALA A 42 -3.08 1.58 -21.39
C ALA A 42 -1.73 0.84 -21.46
N ARG A 43 -0.64 1.60 -21.35
CA ARG A 43 0.70 1.03 -21.17
C ARG A 43 0.86 0.55 -19.74
N ASN A 44 1.44 -0.63 -19.57
CA ASN A 44 1.72 -1.19 -18.26
C ASN A 44 2.99 -0.59 -17.64
N THR A 45 3.00 -0.50 -16.31
CA THR A 45 4.21 -0.25 -15.52
C THR A 45 5.17 -1.45 -15.63
N PRO A 46 6.50 -1.26 -15.60
CA PRO A 46 7.43 -2.39 -15.75
C PRO A 46 7.41 -3.30 -14.53
N LYS A 47 7.81 -4.56 -14.74
CA LYS A 47 8.25 -5.43 -13.64
C LYS A 47 9.46 -4.82 -12.93
N VAL A 48 9.58 -5.11 -11.64
CA VAL A 48 10.79 -4.77 -10.89
C VAL A 48 11.93 -5.63 -11.40
N GLU A 49 13.08 -5.01 -11.67
CA GLU A 49 14.32 -5.72 -11.95
C GLU A 49 15.40 -5.21 -11.00
N ILE A 50 16.23 -6.12 -10.47
CA ILE A 50 17.36 -5.78 -9.60
C ILE A 50 18.62 -6.27 -10.29
N HIS A 51 19.52 -5.34 -10.59
CA HIS A 51 20.72 -5.58 -11.37
C HIS A 51 21.95 -5.30 -10.52
N LYS A 52 22.78 -6.33 -10.33
CA LYS A 52 24.03 -6.19 -9.59
C LYS A 52 24.99 -5.25 -10.32
N ILE A 53 25.57 -4.30 -9.58
CA ILE A 53 26.71 -3.50 -10.04
C ILE A 53 28.01 -4.17 -9.62
N SER A 54 28.15 -4.45 -8.33
CA SER A 54 29.30 -5.14 -7.76
C SER A 54 28.91 -5.88 -6.48
N GLU A 55 29.71 -6.86 -6.08
CA GLU A 55 29.63 -7.52 -4.78
C GLU A 55 31.01 -8.03 -4.35
N TYR A 56 31.84 -7.11 -3.82
CA TYR A 56 33.21 -7.41 -3.37
C TYR A 56 34.06 -8.12 -4.43
N ASP A 57 33.84 -7.76 -5.70
CA ASP A 57 34.43 -8.37 -6.88
C ASP A 57 35.27 -7.35 -7.66
N ALA A 58 35.65 -7.69 -8.90
CA ALA A 58 36.47 -6.81 -9.74
C ALA A 58 35.75 -5.51 -10.13
N ASP A 59 34.41 -5.50 -10.14
CA ASP A 59 33.59 -4.35 -10.48
C ASP A 59 33.38 -3.42 -9.27
N GLY A 60 33.65 -3.90 -8.04
CA GLY A 60 33.62 -3.10 -6.81
C GLY A 60 34.29 -3.82 -5.63
N PRO A 61 35.59 -3.58 -5.38
CA PRO A 61 36.37 -4.40 -4.47
C PRO A 61 35.96 -4.37 -2.99
N PHE A 62 35.25 -3.32 -2.56
CA PHE A 62 34.99 -3.06 -1.14
C PHE A 62 33.52 -2.80 -0.84
N PHE A 63 32.63 -2.99 -1.82
CA PHE A 63 31.20 -2.67 -1.67
C PHE A 63 30.32 -3.57 -2.54
N ALA A 64 29.08 -3.75 -2.09
CA ALA A 64 28.03 -4.45 -2.78
C ALA A 64 26.81 -3.54 -2.93
N TRP A 65 26.28 -3.45 -4.15
CA TRP A 65 25.14 -2.58 -4.49
C TRP A 65 24.53 -2.96 -5.84
N ASN A 66 23.28 -2.53 -6.05
CA ASN A 66 22.48 -2.83 -7.21
C ASN A 66 21.85 -1.56 -7.78
N TRP A 67 21.44 -1.59 -9.04
CA TRP A 67 20.48 -0.63 -9.60
C TRP A 67 19.17 -1.34 -9.95
N MET A 68 18.08 -0.57 -10.12
CA MET A 68 16.75 -1.14 -10.32
C MET A 68 16.06 -0.57 -11.56
N VAL A 69 15.30 -1.43 -12.25
CA VAL A 69 14.13 -0.98 -13.02
C VAL A 69 12.97 -0.99 -12.04
N LEU A 70 12.37 0.17 -11.79
CA LEU A 70 11.34 0.33 -10.78
C LEU A 70 10.31 1.35 -11.26
N GLY A 71 9.08 0.90 -11.51
CA GLY A 71 7.96 1.81 -11.68
C GLY A 71 7.53 2.39 -10.33
N GLU A 72 7.01 3.61 -10.30
CA GLU A 72 6.58 4.27 -9.05
C GLU A 72 5.51 3.46 -8.30
N HIS A 73 4.57 2.87 -9.02
CA HIS A 73 3.49 2.03 -8.48
C HIS A 73 3.90 0.55 -8.48
N SER A 74 4.82 0.16 -7.59
CA SER A 74 5.34 -1.21 -7.49
C SER A 74 5.33 -1.72 -6.05
N GLY A 75 4.70 -2.87 -5.79
CA GLY A 75 4.61 -3.47 -4.45
C GLY A 75 3.80 -2.62 -3.46
N THR A 76 4.17 -2.63 -2.18
CA THR A 76 3.63 -1.67 -1.20
C THR A 76 4.12 -0.26 -1.57
N HIS A 77 3.21 0.60 -2.01
CA HIS A 77 3.53 1.93 -2.55
C HIS A 77 2.57 3.01 -2.04
N PHE A 78 2.74 4.24 -2.54
CA PHE A 78 1.96 5.41 -2.17
C PHE A 78 1.46 6.13 -3.42
N ASP A 79 0.16 6.44 -3.45
CA ASP A 79 -0.45 7.20 -4.54
C ASP A 79 -0.58 8.68 -4.13
N ALA A 80 0.17 9.56 -4.81
CA ALA A 80 0.02 11.00 -4.66
C ALA A 80 -1.21 11.51 -5.44
N PRO A 81 -1.83 12.65 -5.07
CA PRO A 81 -3.04 13.15 -5.75
C PRO A 81 -2.89 13.29 -7.28
N HIS A 82 -1.69 13.64 -7.76
CA HIS A 82 -1.42 13.79 -9.19
C HIS A 82 -1.46 12.48 -9.98
N HIS A 83 -1.48 11.32 -9.30
CA HIS A 83 -1.63 10.02 -9.94
C HIS A 83 -2.92 9.92 -10.77
N TRP A 84 -3.99 10.58 -10.34
CA TRP A 84 -5.28 10.54 -11.04
C TRP A 84 -5.63 11.85 -11.72
N ILE A 85 -6.40 11.77 -12.81
CA ILE A 85 -6.80 12.94 -13.61
C ILE A 85 -7.57 13.98 -12.80
N SER A 86 -8.33 13.58 -11.78
CA SER A 86 -9.07 14.50 -10.91
C SER A 86 -8.17 15.32 -9.98
N GLY A 87 -6.94 14.85 -9.70
CA GLY A 87 -5.96 15.54 -8.88
C GLY A 87 -4.84 16.22 -9.67
N LYS A 88 -4.89 16.19 -11.00
CA LYS A 88 -3.82 16.70 -11.87
C LYS A 88 -3.45 18.18 -11.65
N ASP A 89 -4.38 18.97 -11.12
CA ASP A 89 -4.24 20.42 -10.92
C ASP A 89 -3.82 20.81 -9.49
N PHE A 90 -3.58 19.84 -8.60
CA PHE A 90 -3.03 20.12 -7.27
C PHE A 90 -1.51 20.38 -7.36
N GLU A 91 -1.09 21.60 -7.02
CA GLU A 91 0.33 21.99 -6.99
C GLU A 91 1.12 21.16 -5.96
N ASP A 92 0.49 20.81 -4.84
CA ASP A 92 0.99 19.93 -3.76
C ASP A 92 0.62 18.46 -3.99
N GLY A 93 0.27 18.08 -5.22
CA GLY A 93 -0.19 16.75 -5.59
C GLY A 93 0.90 15.72 -5.90
N TYR A 94 2.18 16.08 -5.81
CA TYR A 94 3.32 15.22 -6.18
C TYR A 94 4.08 14.74 -4.94
N THR A 95 4.85 13.66 -5.09
CA THR A 95 5.61 13.05 -3.98
C THR A 95 6.70 13.97 -3.40
N ASP A 96 7.16 14.95 -4.17
CA ASP A 96 8.15 15.95 -3.76
C ASP A 96 7.54 17.30 -3.34
N THR A 97 6.23 17.49 -3.50
CA THR A 97 5.54 18.76 -3.18
C THR A 97 4.47 18.65 -2.09
N LEU A 98 4.00 17.45 -1.77
CA LEU A 98 2.98 17.24 -0.74
C LEU A 98 3.46 17.62 0.67
N ASP A 99 2.52 17.97 1.55
CA ASP A 99 2.81 18.24 2.95
C ASP A 99 3.06 16.95 3.75
N VAL A 100 4.33 16.72 4.12
CA VAL A 100 4.76 15.54 4.88
C VAL A 100 4.15 15.45 6.28
N GLN A 101 3.59 16.56 6.82
CA GLN A 101 2.89 16.56 8.10
C GLN A 101 1.66 15.62 8.10
N ARG A 102 1.14 15.30 6.92
CA ARG A 102 -0.01 14.42 6.70
C ARG A 102 0.35 12.92 6.70
N LEU A 103 1.63 12.57 6.57
CA LEU A 103 2.04 11.18 6.34
C LEU A 103 2.05 10.33 7.61
N VAL A 104 2.24 10.94 8.79
CA VAL A 104 2.27 10.25 10.08
C VAL A 104 1.04 10.60 10.88
N ALA A 105 0.07 9.69 10.90
CA ALA A 105 -1.23 9.85 11.54
C ALA A 105 -1.69 8.54 12.21
N PRO A 106 -2.67 8.59 13.14
CA PRO A 106 -3.38 7.40 13.58
C PRO A 106 -3.98 6.64 12.39
N VAL A 107 -4.15 5.32 12.55
CA VAL A 107 -4.71 4.45 11.50
C VAL A 107 -5.87 3.63 12.05
N ASN A 108 -6.96 3.61 11.30
CA ASN A 108 -8.15 2.81 11.53
C ASN A 108 -8.04 1.54 10.68
N VAL A 109 -7.91 0.38 11.33
CA VAL A 109 -7.78 -0.92 10.66
C VAL A 109 -9.14 -1.60 10.66
N ILE A 110 -9.82 -1.57 9.52
CA ILE A 110 -11.13 -2.22 9.33
C ILE A 110 -10.87 -3.64 8.82
N ASP A 111 -11.14 -4.64 9.67
CA ASP A 111 -10.92 -6.05 9.34
C ASP A 111 -12.09 -6.62 8.53
N CYS A 112 -11.83 -6.89 7.26
CA CYS A 112 -12.73 -7.54 6.31
C CYS A 112 -12.15 -8.89 5.84
N SER A 113 -11.19 -9.47 6.56
CA SER A 113 -10.48 -10.68 6.13
C SER A 113 -11.39 -11.90 6.01
N ARG A 114 -12.46 -11.98 6.82
CA ARG A 114 -13.44 -13.07 6.73
C ARG A 114 -14.31 -12.91 5.48
N GLU A 115 -14.82 -11.71 5.26
CA GLU A 115 -15.66 -11.35 4.13
C GLU A 115 -14.88 -11.55 2.80
N ALA A 116 -13.63 -11.08 2.74
CA ALA A 116 -12.74 -11.26 1.59
C ALA A 116 -12.35 -12.72 1.30
N ALA A 117 -12.37 -13.58 2.33
CA ALA A 117 -12.11 -15.00 2.17
C ALA A 117 -13.34 -15.77 1.66
N GLU A 118 -14.55 -15.29 1.98
CA GLU A 118 -15.81 -15.85 1.51
C GLU A 118 -16.13 -15.37 0.08
N ASP A 119 -15.83 -14.12 -0.23
CA ASP A 119 -16.10 -13.47 -1.51
C ASP A 119 -14.94 -12.55 -1.94
N PRO A 120 -14.18 -12.90 -3.01
CA PRO A 120 -13.10 -12.05 -3.50
C PRO A 120 -13.59 -10.71 -4.06
N ASP A 121 -14.88 -10.56 -4.35
CA ASP A 121 -15.51 -9.33 -4.84
C ASP A 121 -16.24 -8.55 -3.72
N PHE A 122 -16.03 -8.92 -2.45
CA PHE A 122 -16.63 -8.21 -1.32
C PHE A 122 -16.34 -6.71 -1.36
N LEU A 123 -17.39 -5.92 -1.15
CA LEU A 123 -17.31 -4.46 -1.13
C LEU A 123 -17.47 -3.91 0.29
N LEU A 124 -16.50 -3.10 0.73
CA LEU A 124 -16.64 -2.31 1.96
C LEU A 124 -17.61 -1.15 1.70
N THR A 125 -18.69 -1.06 2.47
CA THR A 125 -19.73 -0.03 2.29
C THR A 125 -19.70 1.01 3.42
N ALA A 126 -20.39 2.13 3.21
CA ALA A 126 -20.57 3.15 4.24
C ALA A 126 -21.27 2.59 5.49
N GLU A 127 -22.19 1.63 5.37
CA GLU A 127 -22.79 0.97 6.53
C GLU A 127 -21.79 0.12 7.30
N HIS A 128 -20.90 -0.60 6.61
CA HIS A 128 -19.82 -1.36 7.27
C HIS A 128 -18.91 -0.42 8.08
N VAL A 129 -18.53 0.73 7.51
CA VAL A 129 -17.72 1.73 8.23
C VAL A 129 -18.47 2.29 9.44
N LYS A 130 -19.73 2.69 9.30
CA LYS A 130 -20.53 3.19 10.44
C LYS A 130 -20.70 2.15 11.54
N ALA A 131 -20.84 0.88 11.18
CA ALA A 131 -20.89 -0.21 12.15
C ALA A 131 -19.55 -0.38 12.88
N TRP A 132 -18.43 -0.29 12.16
CA TRP A 132 -17.09 -0.31 12.73
C TRP A 132 -16.88 0.88 13.68
N GLU A 133 -17.29 2.09 13.30
CA GLU A 133 -17.18 3.29 14.14
C GLU A 133 -18.02 3.19 15.42
N ALA A 134 -19.20 2.58 15.34
CA ALA A 134 -20.05 2.35 16.52
C ALA A 134 -19.39 1.42 17.55
N GLU A 135 -18.48 0.54 17.12
CA GLU A 135 -17.74 -0.39 18.00
C GLU A 135 -16.39 0.19 18.46
N HIS A 136 -15.65 0.85 17.56
CA HIS A 136 -14.25 1.22 17.77
C HIS A 136 -14.01 2.72 18.01
N GLY A 137 -15.01 3.56 17.72
CA GLY A 137 -14.91 5.02 17.76
C GLY A 137 -14.94 5.65 16.36
N GLU A 138 -15.32 6.92 16.30
CA GLU A 138 -15.38 7.71 15.06
C GLU A 138 -14.01 7.86 14.41
N ILE A 139 -13.96 7.75 13.07
CA ILE A 139 -12.78 8.02 12.26
C ILE A 139 -12.60 9.55 12.18
N ASN A 140 -11.46 10.05 12.64
CA ASN A 140 -11.24 11.50 12.74
C ASN A 140 -10.57 12.08 11.49
N PRO A 141 -10.75 13.38 11.21
CA PRO A 141 -10.07 14.06 10.10
C PRO A 141 -8.54 13.90 10.16
N GLY A 142 -7.96 13.48 9.04
CA GLY A 142 -6.51 13.32 8.87
C GLY A 142 -5.96 11.96 9.31
N GLU A 143 -6.80 11.06 9.80
CA GLU A 143 -6.41 9.67 10.09
C GLU A 143 -6.35 8.82 8.82
N TRP A 144 -5.49 7.81 8.85
CA TRP A 144 -5.49 6.76 7.85
C TRP A 144 -6.65 5.80 8.08
N VAL A 145 -7.21 5.26 7.00
CA VAL A 145 -8.13 4.11 7.03
C VAL A 145 -7.53 3.04 6.13
N VAL A 146 -7.38 1.83 6.65
CA VAL A 146 -6.86 0.68 5.90
C VAL A 146 -7.86 -0.46 5.98
N MET A 147 -8.17 -1.03 4.82
CA MET A 147 -9.02 -2.22 4.70
C MET A 147 -8.15 -3.46 4.80
N ARG A 148 -8.19 -4.14 5.94
CA ARG A 148 -7.45 -5.39 6.15
C ARG A 148 -8.25 -6.55 5.59
N THR A 149 -7.69 -7.24 4.61
CA THR A 149 -8.33 -8.40 3.95
C THR A 149 -7.50 -9.67 4.02
N ASP A 150 -6.31 -9.59 4.64
CA ASP A 150 -5.28 -10.64 4.63
C ASP A 150 -4.89 -11.09 3.19
N TRP A 151 -5.05 -10.21 2.19
CA TRP A 151 -4.71 -10.48 0.78
C TRP A 151 -3.20 -10.62 0.55
N ASP A 152 -2.40 -10.05 1.45
CA ASP A 152 -0.94 -10.20 1.51
C ASP A 152 -0.49 -11.66 1.58
N LYS A 153 -1.34 -12.57 2.10
CA LYS A 153 -1.09 -14.02 2.05
C LYS A 153 -0.91 -14.57 0.64
N ARG A 154 -1.40 -13.87 -0.39
CA ARG A 154 -1.28 -14.24 -1.82
C ARG A 154 -0.06 -13.63 -2.50
N SER A 155 0.67 -12.71 -1.85
CA SER A 155 1.76 -11.93 -2.45
C SER A 155 2.94 -12.74 -3.00
N HIS A 156 3.03 -14.02 -2.64
CA HIS A 156 4.04 -14.96 -3.14
C HIS A 156 3.75 -15.48 -4.56
N ASP A 157 2.55 -15.25 -5.09
CA ASP A 157 2.12 -15.70 -6.41
C ASP A 157 1.31 -14.58 -7.09
N GLU A 158 1.85 -14.06 -8.19
CA GLU A 158 1.22 -12.94 -8.91
C GLU A 158 -0.17 -13.28 -9.44
N GLU A 159 -0.40 -14.50 -9.94
CA GLU A 159 -1.71 -14.87 -10.50
C GLU A 159 -2.75 -14.98 -9.38
N LEU A 160 -2.37 -15.53 -8.22
CA LEU A 160 -3.26 -15.56 -7.05
C LEU A 160 -3.53 -14.15 -6.49
N PHE A 161 -2.53 -13.28 -6.52
CA PHE A 161 -2.63 -11.92 -5.98
C PHE A 161 -3.48 -11.02 -6.86
N LEU A 162 -3.27 -11.05 -8.19
CA LEU A 162 -4.08 -10.30 -9.16
C LEU A 162 -5.48 -10.90 -9.30
N ASN A 163 -5.62 -12.22 -9.15
CA ASN A 163 -6.89 -12.94 -9.17
C ASN A 163 -7.73 -12.56 -10.40
N GLU A 164 -7.10 -12.56 -11.57
CA GLU A 164 -7.73 -12.21 -12.85
C GLU A 164 -8.85 -13.21 -13.17
N ASP A 165 -9.90 -12.72 -13.86
CA ASP A 165 -11.03 -13.55 -14.28
C ASP A 165 -10.52 -14.75 -15.10
N PRO A 166 -10.93 -15.99 -14.75
CA PRO A 166 -10.53 -17.17 -15.50
C PRO A 166 -11.09 -17.19 -16.94
N ASP A 167 -12.16 -16.44 -17.26
CA ASP A 167 -12.64 -16.27 -18.63
C ASP A 167 -11.81 -15.22 -19.36
N THR A 168 -11.06 -15.67 -20.36
CA THR A 168 -10.24 -14.81 -21.21
C THR A 168 -11.01 -13.77 -22.04
N HIS A 169 -12.35 -13.83 -22.06
CA HIS A 169 -13.23 -12.85 -22.71
C HIS A 169 -13.81 -11.82 -21.75
N GLU A 170 -13.72 -12.06 -20.44
CA GLU A 170 -14.02 -11.10 -19.40
C GLU A 170 -12.70 -10.46 -18.95
N TYR A 171 -12.70 -9.14 -18.80
CA TYR A 171 -11.53 -8.40 -18.35
C TYR A 171 -11.81 -7.94 -16.93
N GLY A 172 -11.04 -8.43 -15.96
CA GLY A 172 -11.20 -7.99 -14.59
C GLY A 172 -10.29 -8.75 -13.63
N SER A 173 -9.96 -8.10 -12.54
CA SER A 173 -9.36 -8.70 -11.34
C SER A 173 -10.43 -8.78 -10.26
N HIS A 174 -10.54 -9.93 -9.59
CA HIS A 174 -11.46 -10.12 -8.47
C HIS A 174 -10.73 -9.85 -7.15
N SER A 175 -10.86 -8.63 -6.65
CA SER A 175 -10.24 -8.21 -5.40
C SER A 175 -11.15 -7.24 -4.66
N THR A 176 -11.18 -7.36 -3.34
CA THR A 176 -12.05 -6.55 -2.49
C THR A 176 -11.67 -5.07 -2.53
N VAL A 177 -12.67 -4.19 -2.68
CA VAL A 177 -12.50 -2.74 -2.75
C VAL A 177 -13.63 -2.03 -2.01
N PRO A 178 -13.48 -0.74 -1.62
CA PRO A 178 -14.58 0.04 -1.10
C PRO A 178 -15.60 0.43 -2.21
N THR A 179 -16.85 0.64 -1.83
CA THR A 179 -17.85 1.27 -2.71
C THR A 179 -17.56 2.76 -2.88
N THR A 180 -18.11 3.40 -3.92
CA THR A 180 -17.98 4.85 -4.11
C THR A 180 -18.57 5.64 -2.93
N GLU A 181 -19.74 5.22 -2.45
CA GLU A 181 -20.41 5.83 -1.29
C GLU A 181 -19.61 5.67 0.02
N CYS A 182 -18.70 4.70 0.09
CA CYS A 182 -17.80 4.52 1.23
C CYS A 182 -16.64 5.54 1.21
N ILE A 183 -16.28 6.06 0.03
CA ILE A 183 -15.16 6.99 -0.15
C ILE A 183 -15.61 8.46 -0.09
N ASP A 184 -16.88 8.73 -0.44
CA ASP A 184 -17.51 10.06 -0.41
C ASP A 184 -17.79 10.57 1.03
#